data_AF-A0A8K0NXJ2-F1
#
_entry.id   AF-A0A8K0NXJ2-F1
#
_cell.length_a   1.000
_cell.length_b   1.000
_cell.length_c   1.000
_cell.angle_alpha   90.00
_cell.angle_beta   90.00
_cell.angle_gamma   90.00
#
_symmetry.space_group_name_H-M   'P 1'
#
loop_
_entity.id
_entity.type
_entity.pdbx_description
1 polymer ?
#
loop_
_entity_poly.entity_id
_entity_poly.type
_entity_poly.pdbx_seq_one_letter_code
_entity_poly.pdbx_strand_id
1 'polypeptide(L)'
;RRRPTQPVTTARAASPAKKHPSLLPPKTLPVAMDFLNKKFKMVSSENFDEYMKALGVGLVTRKMGNAVTPTVEVTEKDGVFTIKTTSTFKNSEINFKLGEEFDEETVDGRKVKSVVTKDGNKLIHLQKGEKETTIIREFSGDEMKAILKVDDIVCTRVYKSE
;
A
#
# COMPACT_ATOMS: atom_id res chain seq x y z
N ARG A 1 12.18 -92.65 -8.24
CA ARG A 1 13.00 -92.12 -7.10
C ARG A 1 13.35 -90.67 -7.42
N ARG A 2 13.20 -89.78 -6.43
CA ARG A 2 13.61 -88.35 -6.37
C ARG A 2 12.63 -87.30 -6.94
N ARG A 3 11.90 -86.66 -6.01
CA ARG A 3 11.55 -85.22 -6.07
C ARG A 3 12.83 -84.39 -6.19
N PRO A 4 12.75 -83.17 -6.77
CA PRO A 4 12.80 -82.02 -5.88
C PRO A 4 11.75 -80.94 -6.21
N THR A 5 11.28 -80.34 -5.12
CA THR A 5 10.46 -79.14 -4.98
C THR A 5 11.21 -77.89 -5.45
N GLN A 6 10.53 -76.99 -6.16
CA GLN A 6 10.94 -75.59 -6.28
C GLN A 6 9.96 -74.66 -5.54
N PRO A 7 10.44 -73.54 -4.97
CA PRO A 7 9.65 -72.71 -4.07
C PRO A 7 8.76 -71.71 -4.80
N VAL A 8 7.62 -71.46 -4.17
CA VAL A 8 6.63 -70.42 -4.48
C VAL A 8 7.27 -69.06 -4.21
N THR A 9 7.35 -68.21 -5.24
CA THR A 9 7.66 -66.78 -5.06
C THR A 9 6.40 -65.97 -5.32
N THR A 10 5.92 -65.35 -4.25
CA THR A 10 4.72 -64.52 -4.15
C THR A 10 4.76 -63.33 -5.11
N ALA A 11 3.77 -63.22 -5.99
CA ALA A 11 3.52 -62.01 -6.76
C ALA A 11 3.00 -60.91 -5.82
N ARG A 12 3.79 -59.86 -5.62
CA ARG A 12 3.37 -58.66 -4.88
C ARG A 12 2.50 -57.80 -5.81
N ALA A 13 1.19 -57.82 -5.57
CA ALA A 13 0.26 -56.90 -6.22
C ALA A 13 0.59 -55.46 -5.82
N ALA A 14 0.87 -54.61 -6.80
CA ALA A 14 0.95 -53.16 -6.62
C ALA A 14 -0.48 -52.59 -6.57
N SER A 15 -0.86 -51.97 -5.45
CA SER A 15 -2.10 -51.20 -5.33
C SER A 15 -2.10 -50.00 -6.29
N PRO A 16 -3.25 -49.59 -6.85
CA PRO A 16 -3.34 -48.40 -7.68
C PRO A 16 -3.29 -47.15 -6.78
N ALA A 17 -2.39 -46.22 -7.12
CA ALA A 17 -2.31 -44.91 -6.49
C ALA A 17 -3.62 -44.13 -6.73
N LYS A 18 -4.33 -43.79 -5.64
CA LYS A 18 -5.45 -42.85 -5.68
C LYS A 18 -4.90 -41.47 -6.05
N LYS A 19 -5.28 -40.96 -7.23
CA LYS A 19 -5.05 -39.56 -7.61
C LYS A 19 -5.89 -38.68 -6.68
N HIS A 20 -5.24 -37.99 -5.75
CA HIS A 20 -5.85 -36.86 -5.05
C HIS A 20 -6.14 -35.76 -6.09
N PRO A 21 -7.35 -35.18 -6.11
CA PRO A 21 -7.58 -33.96 -6.89
C PRO A 21 -6.73 -32.84 -6.28
N SER A 22 -5.86 -32.25 -7.09
CA SER A 22 -5.13 -31.05 -6.74
C SER A 22 -6.13 -29.93 -6.48
N LEU A 23 -6.40 -29.63 -5.21
CA LEU A 23 -7.07 -28.41 -4.80
C LEU A 23 -6.18 -27.25 -5.22
N LEU A 24 -6.57 -26.58 -6.31
CA LEU A 24 -6.06 -25.26 -6.61
C LEU A 24 -6.32 -24.36 -5.39
N PRO A 25 -5.36 -23.51 -4.98
CA PRO A 25 -5.64 -22.53 -3.95
C PRO A 25 -6.86 -21.69 -4.38
N PRO A 26 -7.72 -21.25 -3.43
CA PRO A 26 -8.86 -20.41 -3.77
C PRO A 26 -8.33 -19.21 -4.55
N LYS A 27 -8.87 -19.01 -5.76
CA LYS A 27 -8.67 -17.76 -6.50
C LYS A 27 -9.22 -16.65 -5.60
N THR A 28 -8.35 -15.97 -4.87
CA THR A 28 -8.67 -14.67 -4.28
C THR A 28 -9.09 -13.79 -5.45
N LEU A 29 -10.38 -13.53 -5.56
CA LEU A 29 -10.91 -12.49 -6.43
C LEU A 29 -10.09 -11.22 -6.13
N PRO A 30 -9.63 -10.47 -7.15
CA PRO A 30 -8.99 -9.20 -6.89
C PRO A 30 -9.99 -8.37 -6.09
N VAL A 31 -9.65 -8.02 -4.85
CA VAL A 31 -10.39 -7.01 -4.10
C VAL A 31 -10.35 -5.77 -4.97
N ALA A 32 -11.48 -5.47 -5.60
CA ALA A 32 -11.63 -4.31 -6.46
C ALA A 32 -11.12 -3.09 -5.69
N MET A 33 -10.18 -2.36 -6.30
CA MET A 33 -9.64 -1.15 -5.69
C MET A 33 -10.62 -0.03 -6.00
N ASP A 34 -11.74 0.00 -5.28
CA ASP A 34 -12.87 0.92 -5.51
C ASP A 34 -12.49 2.40 -5.29
N PHE A 35 -11.27 2.67 -4.83
CA PHE A 35 -10.69 4.01 -4.69
C PHE A 35 -9.95 4.50 -5.94
N LEU A 36 -9.67 3.63 -6.92
CA LEU A 36 -8.97 4.03 -8.14
C LEU A 36 -9.81 4.98 -8.99
N ASN A 37 -9.16 5.98 -9.60
CA ASN A 37 -9.76 7.01 -10.44
C ASN A 37 -10.83 7.86 -9.74
N LYS A 38 -10.85 7.85 -8.41
CA LYS A 38 -11.65 8.77 -7.59
C LYS A 38 -10.78 9.90 -7.07
N LYS A 39 -11.37 11.09 -6.99
CA LYS A 39 -10.75 12.29 -6.43
C LYS A 39 -11.32 12.53 -5.05
N PHE A 40 -10.45 12.64 -4.06
CA PHE A 40 -10.82 12.90 -2.67
C PHE A 40 -10.30 14.27 -2.25
N LYS A 41 -11.20 15.22 -1.98
CA LYS A 41 -10.86 16.57 -1.51
C LYS A 41 -10.86 16.64 0.01
N MET A 42 -9.85 17.29 0.58
CA MET A 42 -9.72 17.42 2.02
C MET A 42 -10.87 18.24 2.63
N VAL A 43 -11.46 17.72 3.70
CA VAL A 43 -12.53 18.38 4.47
C VAL A 43 -12.13 18.68 5.91
N SER A 44 -11.17 17.94 6.48
CA SER A 44 -10.63 18.22 7.82
C SER A 44 -9.16 17.85 7.94
N SER A 45 -8.46 18.51 8.88
CA SER A 45 -7.05 18.32 9.13
C SER A 45 -6.74 18.66 10.59
N GLU A 46 -6.15 17.70 11.31
CA GLU A 46 -5.81 17.81 12.72
C GLU A 46 -4.30 17.60 12.90
N ASN A 47 -3.67 18.45 13.71
CA ASN A 47 -2.26 18.36 14.10
C ASN A 47 -1.22 18.44 12.95
N PHE A 48 -1.60 18.99 11.79
CA PHE A 48 -0.72 19.06 10.63
C PHE A 48 0.44 20.07 10.79
N ASP A 49 0.25 21.17 11.54
CA ASP A 49 1.34 22.11 11.84
C ASP A 49 2.45 21.43 12.66
N GLU A 50 2.10 20.71 13.72
CA GLU A 50 3.09 19.99 14.55
C GLU A 50 3.76 18.86 13.77
N TYR A 51 3.03 18.15 12.91
CA TYR A 51 3.63 17.17 11.99
C TYR A 51 4.68 17.80 11.07
N MET A 52 4.35 18.91 10.41
CA MET A 52 5.31 19.62 9.55
C MET A 52 6.49 20.19 10.34
N LYS A 53 6.24 20.70 11.55
CA LYS A 53 7.28 21.21 12.44
C LYS A 53 8.25 20.11 12.89
N ALA A 54 7.74 18.92 13.20
CA ALA A 54 8.55 17.75 13.52
C ALA A 54 9.44 17.32 12.34
N LEU A 55 9.00 17.55 11.10
CA LEU A 55 9.79 17.36 9.88
C LEU A 55 10.79 18.50 9.59
N GLY A 56 10.89 19.52 10.45
CA GLY A 56 11.78 20.66 10.25
C GLY A 56 11.26 21.71 9.27
N VAL A 57 9.98 21.65 8.87
CA VAL A 57 9.40 22.62 7.94
C VAL A 57 9.28 24.01 8.60
N GLY A 58 9.81 25.02 7.92
CA GLY A 58 9.80 26.41 8.36
C GLY A 58 8.40 27.02 8.47
N LEU A 59 8.22 27.95 9.41
CA LEU A 59 6.93 28.52 9.81
C LEU A 59 6.08 29.06 8.64
N VAL A 60 6.70 29.71 7.66
CA VAL A 60 5.99 30.27 6.49
C VAL A 60 5.35 29.17 5.66
N THR A 61 6.12 28.16 5.28
CA THR A 61 5.62 26.99 4.53
C THR A 61 4.53 26.26 5.29
N ARG A 62 4.65 26.13 6.61
CA ARG A 62 3.61 25.50 7.44
C ARG A 62 2.30 26.28 7.43
N LYS A 63 2.34 27.61 7.56
CA LYS A 63 1.14 28.44 7.48
C LYS A 63 0.43 28.28 6.14
N MET A 64 1.18 28.27 5.04
CA MET A 64 0.61 28.04 3.70
C MET A 64 0.04 26.62 3.57
N GLY A 65 0.77 25.60 4.05
CA GLY A 65 0.35 24.19 3.99
C GLY A 65 -0.91 23.88 4.80
N ASN A 66 -1.16 24.59 5.91
CA ASN A 66 -2.39 24.47 6.70
C ASN A 66 -3.59 25.17 6.05
N ALA A 67 -3.36 26.19 5.21
CA ALA A 67 -4.43 26.96 4.58
C ALA A 67 -4.99 26.29 3.30
N VAL A 68 -4.29 25.31 2.73
CA VAL A 68 -4.72 24.63 1.49
C VAL A 68 -5.58 23.41 1.76
N THR A 69 -6.50 23.14 0.83
CA THR A 69 -7.38 21.96 0.82
C THR A 69 -7.02 21.06 -0.37
N PRO A 70 -6.03 20.17 -0.22
CA PRO A 70 -5.57 19.35 -1.33
C PRO A 70 -6.61 18.30 -1.76
N THR A 71 -6.58 17.96 -3.05
CA THR A 71 -7.29 16.82 -3.63
C THR A 71 -6.30 15.70 -3.93
N VAL A 72 -6.63 14.47 -3.52
CA VAL A 72 -5.84 13.26 -3.76
C VAL A 72 -6.56 12.36 -4.75
N GLU A 73 -5.83 11.88 -5.75
CA GLU A 73 -6.29 10.92 -6.74
C GLU A 73 -5.29 9.77 -6.84
N VAL A 74 -5.80 8.54 -6.86
CA VAL A 74 -4.99 7.35 -7.07
C VAL A 74 -5.40 6.71 -8.38
N THR A 75 -4.46 6.52 -9.29
CA THR A 75 -4.68 5.80 -10.55
C THR A 75 -3.71 4.63 -10.63
N GLU A 76 -4.05 3.66 -11.48
CA GLU A 76 -3.21 2.51 -11.76
C GLU A 76 -3.24 2.23 -13.26
N LYS A 77 -2.07 1.99 -13.83
CA LYS A 77 -1.92 1.61 -15.23
C LYS A 77 -0.77 0.63 -15.37
N ASP A 78 -1.06 -0.54 -15.92
CA ASP A 78 -0.06 -1.58 -16.25
C ASP A 78 0.82 -1.99 -15.05
N GLY A 79 0.22 -2.03 -13.84
CA GLY A 79 0.88 -2.36 -12.58
C GLY A 79 1.61 -1.18 -11.91
N VAL A 80 1.61 0.00 -12.53
CA VAL A 80 2.21 1.23 -11.98
C VAL A 80 1.11 2.09 -11.38
N PHE A 81 1.24 2.38 -10.09
CA PHE A 81 0.36 3.25 -9.35
C PHE A 81 0.86 4.69 -9.43
N THR A 82 -0.07 5.62 -9.56
CA THR A 82 0.18 7.05 -9.43
C THR A 82 -0.64 7.60 -8.28
N ILE A 83 0.00 8.26 -7.31
CA ILE A 83 -0.71 9.11 -6.34
C ILE A 83 -0.44 10.56 -6.72
N LYS A 84 -1.51 11.27 -7.10
CA LYS A 84 -1.47 12.69 -7.42
C LYS A 84 -2.11 13.49 -6.30
N THR A 85 -1.38 14.48 -5.78
CA THR A 85 -1.89 15.46 -4.81
C THR A 85 -1.90 16.82 -5.47
N THR A 86 -3.09 17.42 -5.59
CA THR A 86 -3.27 18.74 -6.22
C THR A 86 -3.69 19.75 -5.16
N SER A 87 -3.05 20.91 -5.11
CA SER A 87 -3.43 22.02 -4.22
C SER A 87 -3.22 23.37 -4.90
N THR A 88 -3.77 24.45 -4.34
CA THR A 88 -3.56 25.81 -4.85
C THR A 88 -2.13 26.32 -4.66
N PHE A 89 -1.29 25.61 -3.90
CA PHE A 89 0.09 26.00 -3.62
C PHE A 89 1.10 25.16 -4.40
N LYS A 90 1.11 23.85 -4.18
CA LYS A 90 2.01 22.91 -4.85
C LYS A 90 1.28 21.62 -5.19
N ASN A 91 1.58 21.08 -6.37
CA ASN A 91 1.12 19.77 -6.79
C ASN A 91 2.28 18.77 -6.65
N SER A 92 1.98 17.53 -6.32
CA SER A 92 2.93 16.43 -6.34
C SER A 92 2.34 15.21 -7.00
N GLU A 93 3.22 14.41 -7.58
CA GLU A 93 2.88 13.16 -8.23
C GLU A 93 4.00 12.16 -7.96
N ILE A 94 3.65 10.97 -7.48
CA ILE A 94 4.58 9.86 -7.31
C ILE A 94 4.09 8.68 -8.14
N ASN A 95 5.02 7.99 -8.78
CA ASN A 95 4.78 6.80 -9.59
C ASN A 95 5.57 5.64 -8.98
N PHE A 96 4.89 4.54 -8.66
CA PHE A 96 5.50 3.43 -7.94
C PHE A 96 4.83 2.09 -8.28
N LYS A 97 5.53 1.01 -7.98
CA LYS A 97 4.94 -0.33 -7.93
C LYS A 97 4.77 -0.74 -6.47
N LEU A 98 3.70 -1.46 -6.16
CA LEU A 98 3.46 -1.90 -4.79
C LEU A 98 4.57 -2.83 -4.30
N GLY A 99 5.12 -2.54 -3.12
CA GLY A 99 6.19 -3.32 -2.49
C GLY A 99 7.59 -3.08 -3.04
N GLU A 100 7.76 -2.22 -4.04
CA GLU A 100 9.07 -1.87 -4.59
C GLU A 100 9.55 -0.52 -4.00
N GLU A 101 10.82 -0.46 -3.59
CA GLU A 101 11.44 0.78 -3.14
C GLU A 101 11.72 1.72 -4.32
N PHE A 102 11.51 3.03 -4.13
CA PHE A 102 11.81 4.08 -5.12
C PHE A 102 12.35 5.34 -4.45
N ASP A 103 13.03 6.19 -5.22
CA ASP A 103 13.49 7.50 -4.74
C ASP A 103 12.34 8.52 -4.87
N GLU A 104 12.07 9.26 -3.79
CA GLU A 104 11.00 10.26 -3.72
C GLU A 104 11.57 11.61 -3.28
N GLU A 105 11.15 12.68 -3.95
CA GLU A 105 11.30 14.05 -3.46
C GLU A 105 9.96 14.54 -2.88
N THR A 106 9.93 14.79 -1.58
CA THR A 106 8.72 15.21 -0.89
C THR A 106 8.40 16.69 -1.16
N VAL A 107 7.15 17.12 -0.94
CA VAL A 107 6.71 18.50 -1.22
C VAL A 107 7.50 19.57 -0.45
N ASP A 108 8.02 19.19 0.72
CA ASP A 108 8.89 19.98 1.57
C ASP A 108 10.39 19.91 1.21
N GLY A 109 10.75 19.19 0.14
CA GLY A 109 12.09 19.16 -0.45
C GLY A 109 13.03 18.10 0.12
N ARG A 110 12.54 17.16 0.94
CA ARG A 110 13.35 16.05 1.43
C ARG A 110 13.50 15.01 0.33
N LYS A 111 14.70 14.44 0.21
CA LYS A 111 14.98 13.27 -0.62
C LYS A 111 14.96 12.03 0.26
N VAL A 112 14.09 11.09 -0.05
CA VAL A 112 13.82 9.90 0.77
C VAL A 112 13.74 8.65 -0.10
N LYS A 113 13.99 7.48 0.50
CA LYS A 113 13.61 6.20 -0.10
C LYS A 113 12.22 5.82 0.39
N SER A 114 11.34 5.52 -0.55
CA SER A 114 9.95 5.24 -0.24
C SER A 114 9.52 3.87 -0.72
N VAL A 115 8.60 3.26 0.02
CA VAL A 115 7.90 2.04 -0.39
C VAL A 115 6.42 2.20 -0.08
N VAL A 116 5.57 1.77 -1.00
CA VAL A 116 4.12 1.76 -0.80
C VAL A 116 3.63 0.32 -0.87
N THR A 117 2.93 -0.12 0.18
CA THR A 117 2.29 -1.43 0.23
C THR A 117 0.78 -1.26 0.37
N LYS A 118 0.03 -2.26 -0.10
CA LYS A 118 -1.42 -2.31 0.03
C LYS A 118 -1.81 -3.37 1.04
N ASP A 119 -2.67 -3.02 2.00
CA ASP A 119 -3.30 -3.94 2.93
C ASP A 119 -4.82 -3.69 2.95
N GLY A 120 -5.59 -4.58 2.33
CA GLY A 120 -7.04 -4.41 2.17
C GLY A 120 -7.41 -3.10 1.45
N ASN A 121 -8.04 -2.19 2.18
CA ASN A 121 -8.45 -0.85 1.73
C ASN A 121 -7.45 0.26 2.14
N LYS A 122 -6.24 -0.11 2.56
CA LYS A 122 -5.20 0.83 3.01
C LYS A 122 -4.02 0.83 2.05
N LEU A 123 -3.51 2.02 1.74
CA LEU A 123 -2.18 2.22 1.20
C LEU A 123 -1.27 2.70 2.33
N ILE A 124 -0.23 1.94 2.61
CA ILE A 124 0.78 2.22 3.62
C ILE A 124 2.02 2.69 2.88
N HIS A 125 2.36 3.97 3.03
CA HIS A 125 3.48 4.63 2.38
C HIS A 125 4.52 4.98 3.44
N LEU A 126 5.65 4.28 3.40
CA LEU A 126 6.78 4.46 4.29
C LEU A 126 7.84 5.30 3.57
N GLN A 127 8.32 6.37 4.20
CA GLN A 127 9.44 7.17 3.70
C GLN A 127 10.60 7.10 4.69
N LYS A 128 11.78 6.72 4.18
CA LYS A 128 13.02 6.62 4.94
C LYS A 128 13.98 7.73 4.49
N GLY A 129 14.21 8.70 5.36
CA GLY A 129 15.19 9.77 5.18
C GLY A 129 15.95 10.03 6.47
N GLU A 130 16.22 11.29 6.79
CA GLU A 130 16.74 11.68 8.12
C GLU A 130 15.76 11.30 9.24
N LYS A 131 14.47 11.46 8.97
CA LYS A 131 13.36 10.94 9.79
C LYS A 131 12.54 9.96 9.00
N GLU A 132 12.09 8.89 9.68
CA GLU A 132 11.14 7.95 9.13
C GLU A 132 9.71 8.50 9.27
N THR A 133 8.95 8.47 8.18
CA THR A 133 7.54 8.87 8.19
C THR A 133 6.68 7.74 7.65
N THR A 134 5.50 7.58 8.25
CA THR A 134 4.48 6.66 7.75
C THR A 134 3.23 7.43 7.38
N ILE A 135 2.72 7.21 6.19
CA ILE A 135 1.47 7.77 5.69
C ILE A 135 0.54 6.62 5.35
N ILE A 136 -0.54 6.47 6.12
CA ILE A 136 -1.57 5.47 5.89
C ILE A 136 -2.78 6.16 5.27
N ARG A 137 -3.19 5.77 4.07
CA ARG A 137 -4.42 6.22 3.42
C ARG A 137 -5.42 5.07 3.43
N GLU A 138 -6.46 5.19 4.24
CA GLU A 138 -7.55 4.23 4.35
C GLU A 138 -8.76 4.73 3.56
N PHE A 139 -9.30 3.89 2.68
CA PHE A 139 -10.41 4.23 1.81
C PHE A 139 -11.69 3.51 2.25
N SER A 140 -12.78 4.24 2.40
CA SER A 140 -14.09 3.72 2.79
C SER A 140 -15.21 4.41 2.02
N GLY A 141 -15.63 3.81 0.90
CA GLY A 141 -16.66 4.37 0.02
C GLY A 141 -16.24 5.71 -0.57
N ASP A 142 -16.84 6.77 -0.03
CA ASP A 142 -16.67 8.17 -0.44
C ASP A 142 -15.72 8.94 0.49
N GLU A 143 -15.07 8.27 1.44
CA GLU A 143 -14.13 8.88 2.38
C GLU A 143 -12.73 8.27 2.22
N MET A 144 -11.71 9.13 2.30
CA MET A 144 -10.33 8.73 2.52
C MET A 144 -9.83 9.35 3.83
N LYS A 145 -9.41 8.52 4.78
CA LYS A 145 -8.73 8.95 6.01
C LYS A 145 -7.23 8.76 5.86
N ALA A 146 -6.48 9.85 5.97
CA ALA A 146 -5.02 9.83 5.97
C ALA A 146 -4.49 10.00 7.40
N ILE A 147 -3.64 9.08 7.85
CA ILE A 147 -2.91 9.17 9.12
C ILE A 147 -1.43 9.32 8.78
N LEU A 148 -0.85 10.45 9.17
CA LEU A 148 0.55 10.79 8.94
C LEU A 148 1.27 10.72 10.29
N LYS A 149 2.39 9.98 10.33
CA LYS A 149 3.19 9.78 11.55
C LYS A 149 4.65 10.13 11.31
N VAL A 150 5.23 10.84 12.28
CA VAL A 150 6.67 11.08 12.39
C VAL A 150 7.00 11.18 13.87
N ASP A 151 8.02 10.47 14.34
CA ASP A 151 8.31 10.35 15.77
C ASP A 151 7.03 9.95 16.56
N ASP A 152 6.72 10.64 17.66
CA ASP A 152 5.49 10.45 18.44
C ASP A 152 4.30 11.29 17.93
N ILE A 153 4.47 12.05 16.85
CA ILE A 153 3.46 12.97 16.32
C ILE A 153 2.56 12.24 15.32
N VAL A 154 1.25 12.35 15.55
CA VAL A 154 0.22 11.85 14.64
C VAL A 154 -0.62 13.01 14.13
N CYS A 155 -0.74 13.10 12.81
CA CYS A 155 -1.66 13.99 12.10
C CYS A 155 -2.74 13.15 11.42
N THR A 156 -3.99 13.60 11.50
CA THR A 156 -5.12 12.98 10.81
C THR A 156 -5.72 13.98 9.83
N ARG A 157 -5.93 13.56 8.58
CA ARG A 157 -6.63 14.35 7.56
C ARG A 157 -7.75 13.51 6.96
N VAL A 158 -8.93 14.09 6.81
CA VAL A 158 -10.10 13.42 6.22
C VAL A 158 -10.43 14.09 4.90
N TYR A 159 -10.74 13.27 3.90
CA TYR A 159 -11.06 13.68 2.56
C TYR A 159 -12.37 13.02 2.11
N LYS A 160 -13.17 13.72 1.31
CA LYS A 160 -14.39 13.17 0.71
C LYS A 160 -14.28 13.15 -0.81
N SER A 161 -14.88 12.15 -1.44
CA SER A 161 -14.93 12.10 -2.90
C SER A 161 -15.68 13.31 -3.45
N GLU A 162 -15.16 13.88 -4.55
CA GLU A 162 -15.81 14.93 -5.33
C GLU A 162 -16.89 14.37 -6.27
#